data_AF-A0A3B3ZCC3-F1
#
_entry.id   AF-A0A3B3ZCC3-F1
#
_cell.length_a   1.000
_cell.length_b   1.000
_cell.length_c   1.000
_cell.angle_alpha   90.00
_cell.angle_beta   90.00
_cell.angle_gamma   90.00
#
_symmetry.space_group_name_H-M   'P 1'
#
loop_
_entity.id
_entity.type
_entity.pdbx_description
1 polymer ?
#
loop_
_entity_poly.entity_id
_entity_poly.type
_entity_poly.pdbx_seq_one_letter_code
_entity_poly.pdbx_strand_id
1 'polypeptide(L)'
;LAEQQQSKYLDLYTILPSEISMQLAEVSLALGAIEDQIQKTREIKENFSSRIHDISEKLKAVSTKFKEKSPDVDHAKEEVKNLVEDLDSCGRTLAELDAAVQDFSRRNPFLAKQLSDAISKLSEMHHHTSRLADCRNNWLKKAVCYLDEYNEMLDFIVRWSERARGLVRANIIWNSSVHLQEQILIQTLNCLVFRSLTNMILKLTFL
;
A
#
# COMPACT_ATOMS: atom_id res chain seq x y z
N LEU A 1 62.34 -7.76 65.42
CA LEU A 1 61.44 -6.69 65.90
C LEU A 1 61.18 -5.63 64.83
N ALA A 2 62.23 -5.05 64.23
CA ALA A 2 62.12 -4.06 63.15
C ALA A 2 61.39 -4.58 61.88
N GLU A 3 61.74 -5.77 61.39
CA GLU A 3 61.08 -6.38 60.21
C GLU A 3 59.59 -6.68 60.44
N GLN A 4 59.22 -7.08 61.66
CA GLN A 4 57.83 -7.39 62.02
C GLN A 4 56.97 -6.13 62.14
N GLN A 5 57.56 -5.01 62.57
CA GLN A 5 56.90 -3.70 62.53
C GLN A 5 56.81 -3.15 61.10
N GLN A 6 57.82 -3.39 60.26
CA GLN A 6 57.84 -3.00 58.86
C GLN A 6 56.77 -3.73 58.05
N SER A 7 56.59 -5.04 58.26
CA SER A 7 55.48 -5.83 57.68
C SER A 7 54.11 -5.32 58.12
N LYS A 8 53.91 -5.03 59.42
CA LYS A 8 52.66 -4.42 59.93
C LYS A 8 52.37 -3.04 59.32
N TYR A 9 53.39 -2.22 59.10
CA TYR A 9 53.26 -0.90 58.48
C TYR A 9 52.95 -1.00 56.99
N LEU A 10 53.52 -2.00 56.31
CA LEU A 10 53.25 -2.30 54.90
C LEU A 10 51.81 -2.81 54.72
N ASP A 11 51.36 -3.73 55.58
CA ASP A 11 49.98 -4.24 55.59
C ASP A 11 48.97 -3.09 55.74
N LEU A 12 49.27 -2.11 56.61
CA LEU A 12 48.43 -0.92 56.81
C LEU A 12 48.33 -0.03 55.54
N TYR A 13 49.37 -0.02 54.70
CA TYR A 13 49.39 0.71 53.42
C TYR A 13 48.70 -0.05 52.29
N THR A 14 48.55 -1.38 52.41
CA THR A 14 47.83 -2.22 51.45
C THR A 14 46.33 -2.28 51.71
N ILE A 15 45.87 -1.92 52.92
CA ILE A 15 44.45 -1.93 53.30
C ILE A 15 43.87 -0.54 53.04
N LEU A 16 43.13 -0.41 51.94
CA LEU A 16 42.32 0.77 51.68
C LEU A 16 41.26 0.91 52.80
N PRO A 17 41.07 2.10 53.39
CA PRO A 17 40.00 2.32 54.36
C PRO A 17 38.66 1.79 53.84
N SER A 18 37.89 1.09 54.67
CA SER A 18 36.66 0.39 54.27
C SER A 18 35.66 1.31 53.56
N GLU A 19 35.58 2.57 53.97
CA GLU A 19 34.75 3.60 53.36
C GLU A 19 35.13 3.87 51.90
N ILE A 20 36.43 3.95 51.60
CA ILE A 20 36.93 4.19 50.24
C ILE A 20 36.72 2.95 49.37
N SER A 21 36.89 1.75 49.96
CA SER A 21 36.60 0.49 49.25
C SER A 21 35.11 0.38 48.87
N MET A 22 34.22 0.79 49.78
CA MET A 22 32.78 0.83 49.55
C MET A 22 32.41 1.83 48.44
N GLN A 23 32.93 3.06 48.52
CA GLN A 23 32.72 4.07 47.47
C GLN A 23 33.23 3.61 46.10
N LEU A 24 34.38 2.93 46.04
CA LEU A 24 34.92 2.39 44.79
C LEU A 24 34.02 1.29 44.21
N ALA A 25 33.46 0.42 45.05
CA ALA A 25 32.51 -0.60 44.62
C ALA A 25 31.20 0.02 44.11
N GLU A 26 30.66 1.02 44.80
CA GLU A 26 29.46 1.76 44.38
C GLU A 26 29.68 2.47 43.03
N VAL A 27 30.81 3.14 42.85
CA VAL A 27 31.17 3.78 41.57
C VAL A 27 31.32 2.75 40.46
N SER A 28 31.95 1.61 40.73
CA SER A 28 32.11 0.53 39.75
C SER A 28 30.76 -0.03 39.32
N LEU A 29 29.83 -0.22 40.27
CA LEU A 29 28.46 -0.66 39.98
C LEU A 29 27.68 0.40 39.18
N ALA A 30 27.80 1.68 39.53
CA ALA A 30 27.14 2.77 38.82
C ALA A 30 27.66 2.90 37.38
N LEU A 31 28.97 2.76 37.17
CA LEU A 31 29.58 2.77 35.84
C LEU A 31 29.07 1.59 35.00
N GLY A 32 29.06 0.38 35.54
CA GLY A 32 28.50 -0.79 34.84
C GLY A 32 27.04 -0.60 34.45
N ALA A 33 26.22 -0.05 35.35
CA ALA A 33 24.81 0.24 35.06
C ALA A 33 24.66 1.31 33.95
N ILE A 34 25.52 2.32 33.91
CA ILE A 34 25.54 3.33 32.84
C ILE A 34 25.94 2.71 31.51
N GLU A 35 26.97 1.87 31.48
CA GLU A 35 27.40 1.14 30.28
C GLU A 35 26.27 0.28 29.72
N ASP A 36 25.56 -0.46 30.58
CA ASP A 36 24.39 -1.26 30.18
C ASP A 36 23.25 -0.39 29.61
N GLN A 37 22.97 0.77 30.22
CA GLN A 37 21.95 1.70 29.69
C GLN A 37 22.34 2.28 28.32
N ILE A 38 23.62 2.60 28.12
CA ILE A 38 24.14 3.10 26.84
C ILE A 38 23.97 2.03 25.77
N GLN A 39 24.38 0.79 26.07
CA GLN A 39 24.28 -0.33 25.14
C GLN A 39 22.82 -0.62 24.77
N LYS A 40 21.92 -0.66 25.75
CA LYS A 40 20.47 -0.83 25.51
C LYS A 40 19.87 0.28 24.67
N THR A 41 20.26 1.53 24.92
CA THR A 41 19.78 2.69 24.14
C THR A 41 20.23 2.62 22.69
N ARG A 42 21.47 2.15 22.46
CA ARG A 42 22.00 1.93 21.11
C ARG A 42 21.21 0.86 20.35
N GLU A 43 20.96 -0.29 20.98
CA GLU A 43 20.20 -1.39 20.36
C GLU A 43 18.77 -0.97 19.99
N ILE A 44 18.10 -0.23 20.89
CA ILE A 44 16.76 0.31 20.62
C ILE A 44 16.79 1.28 19.43
N LYS A 45 17.78 2.17 19.38
CA LYS A 45 17.94 3.13 18.27
C LYS A 45 18.16 2.40 16.94
N GLU A 46 19.03 1.39 16.91
CA GLU A 46 19.29 0.58 15.71
C GLU A 46 18.02 -0.16 15.27
N ASN A 47 17.25 -0.73 16.21
CA ASN A 47 15.97 -1.36 15.91
C ASN A 47 14.97 -0.37 15.27
N PHE A 48 14.78 0.82 15.86
CA PHE A 48 13.90 1.83 15.27
C PHE A 48 14.38 2.27 13.89
N SER A 49 15.70 2.47 13.71
CA SER A 49 16.27 2.87 12.43
C SER A 49 16.01 1.82 11.34
N SER A 50 16.13 0.53 11.68
CA SER A 50 15.81 -0.57 10.75
C SER A 50 14.33 -0.59 10.37
N ARG A 51 13.42 -0.45 11.34
CA ARG A 51 11.97 -0.42 11.08
C ARG A 51 11.57 0.79 10.22
N ILE A 52 12.16 1.96 10.47
CA ILE A 52 11.96 3.16 9.65
C ILE A 52 12.37 2.89 8.20
N HIS A 53 13.54 2.27 8.02
CA HIS A 53 14.05 1.93 6.69
C HIS A 53 13.13 0.94 5.97
N ASP A 54 12.72 -0.14 6.63
CA ASP A 54 11.85 -1.17 6.06
C ASP A 54 10.50 -0.61 5.62
N ILE A 55 9.87 0.22 6.46
CA ILE A 55 8.61 0.90 6.11
C ILE A 55 8.83 1.84 4.92
N SER A 56 9.95 2.57 4.89
CA SER A 56 10.28 3.47 3.78
C SER A 56 10.39 2.72 2.45
N GLU A 57 11.13 1.62 2.41
CA GLU A 57 11.32 0.83 1.19
C GLU A 57 10.02 0.18 0.74
N LYS A 58 9.21 -0.36 1.67
CA LYS A 58 7.88 -0.89 1.34
C LYS A 58 6.96 0.19 0.77
N LEU A 59 6.90 1.37 1.38
CA LEU A 59 6.09 2.49 0.87
C LEU A 59 6.53 2.95 -0.52
N LYS A 60 7.84 3.01 -0.79
CA LYS A 60 8.37 3.34 -2.13
C LYS A 60 7.98 2.28 -3.15
N ALA A 61 8.08 0.99 -2.81
CA ALA A 61 7.70 -0.09 -3.69
C ALA A 61 6.20 -0.04 -4.03
N VAL A 62 5.34 0.12 -3.02
CA VAL A 62 3.89 0.27 -3.20
C VAL A 62 3.55 1.50 -4.04
N SER A 63 4.17 2.64 -3.75
CA SER A 63 3.99 3.88 -4.51
C SER A 63 4.38 3.74 -5.99
N THR A 64 5.43 2.97 -6.27
CA THR A 64 5.88 2.70 -7.64
C THR A 64 4.88 1.82 -8.37
N LYS A 65 4.43 0.72 -7.73
CA LYS A 65 3.42 -0.18 -8.32
C LYS A 65 2.10 0.52 -8.64
N PHE A 66 1.64 1.46 -7.81
CA PHE A 66 0.43 2.25 -8.13
C PHE A 66 0.55 3.08 -9.42
N LYS A 67 1.77 3.38 -9.90
CA LYS A 67 2.03 4.14 -11.12
C LYS A 67 2.18 3.24 -12.35
N GLU A 68 2.32 1.93 -12.16
CA GLU A 68 2.48 0.97 -13.24
C GLU A 68 1.15 0.70 -13.96
N LYS A 69 1.24 0.24 -15.20
CA LYS A 69 0.08 -0.15 -16.00
C LYS A 69 -0.18 -1.63 -15.81
N SER A 70 -1.44 -1.95 -15.57
CA SER A 70 -1.93 -3.33 -15.53
C SER A 70 -2.32 -3.76 -16.95
N PRO A 71 -2.26 -5.07 -17.27
CA PRO A 71 -2.59 -5.57 -18.61
C PRO A 71 -4.08 -5.41 -18.95
N ASP A 72 -4.96 -5.60 -17.96
CA ASP A 72 -6.40 -5.40 -18.08
C ASP A 72 -7.03 -4.96 -16.76
N VAL A 73 -8.34 -4.71 -16.80
CA VAL A 73 -9.14 -4.17 -15.69
C VAL A 73 -9.24 -5.16 -14.53
N ASP A 74 -9.28 -6.47 -14.77
CA ASP A 74 -9.43 -7.46 -13.71
C ASP A 74 -8.10 -7.68 -12.96
N HIS A 75 -6.98 -7.72 -13.69
CA HIS A 75 -5.65 -7.65 -13.07
C HIS A 75 -5.47 -6.36 -12.27
N ALA A 76 -5.89 -5.21 -12.82
CA ALA A 76 -5.81 -3.93 -12.10
C ALA A 76 -6.61 -3.92 -10.80
N LYS A 77 -7.79 -4.56 -10.75
CA LYS A 77 -8.61 -4.68 -9.52
C LYS A 77 -7.88 -5.47 -8.44
N GLU A 78 -7.35 -6.63 -8.82
CA GLU A 78 -6.64 -7.50 -7.87
C GLU A 78 -5.34 -6.86 -7.38
N GLU A 79 -4.57 -6.23 -8.28
CA GLU A 79 -3.37 -5.49 -7.89
C GLU A 79 -3.69 -4.35 -6.92
N VAL A 80 -4.69 -3.51 -7.22
CA VAL A 80 -5.07 -2.40 -6.32
C VAL A 80 -5.50 -2.92 -4.96
N LYS A 81 -6.26 -4.02 -4.89
CA LYS A 81 -6.67 -4.63 -3.64
C LYS A 81 -5.45 -5.05 -2.79
N ASN A 82 -4.53 -5.81 -3.38
CA ASN A 82 -3.32 -6.26 -2.69
C ASN A 82 -2.43 -5.09 -2.24
N LEU A 83 -2.26 -4.07 -3.10
CA LEU A 83 -1.46 -2.88 -2.77
C LEU A 83 -2.06 -2.03 -1.65
N VAL A 84 -3.40 -1.96 -1.57
CA VAL A 84 -4.08 -1.28 -0.45
C VAL A 84 -3.88 -2.06 0.84
N GLU A 85 -3.96 -3.39 0.82
CA GLU A 85 -3.68 -4.22 1.99
C GLU A 85 -2.24 -4.04 2.50
N ASP A 86 -1.26 -4.01 1.58
CA ASP A 86 0.15 -3.71 1.90
C ASP A 86 0.33 -2.31 2.49
N LEU A 87 -0.35 -1.30 1.92
CA LEU A 87 -0.32 0.08 2.40
C LEU A 87 -0.94 0.21 3.80
N ASP A 88 -2.05 -0.47 4.05
CA ASP A 88 -2.71 -0.51 5.36
C ASP A 88 -1.83 -1.22 6.39
N SER A 89 -1.13 -2.28 5.99
CA SER A 89 -0.14 -2.91 6.85
C SER A 89 1.00 -1.97 7.20
N CYS A 90 1.52 -1.20 6.23
CA CYS A 90 2.53 -0.18 6.50
C CYS A 90 2.01 0.88 7.48
N GLY A 91 0.75 1.31 7.32
CA GLY A 91 0.10 2.27 8.22
C GLY A 91 0.00 1.77 9.66
N ARG A 92 -0.38 0.49 9.86
CA ARG A 92 -0.42 -0.13 11.20
C ARG A 92 0.97 -0.20 11.83
N THR A 93 1.96 -0.71 11.10
CA THR A 93 3.34 -0.80 11.62
C THR A 93 3.94 0.57 11.92
N LEU A 94 3.60 1.59 11.14
CA LEU A 94 4.00 2.98 11.37
C LEU A 94 3.37 3.54 12.65
N ALA A 95 2.09 3.29 12.90
CA ALA A 95 1.41 3.72 14.13
C ALA A 95 2.00 3.02 15.38
N GLU A 96 2.29 1.72 15.30
CA GLU A 96 2.96 0.98 16.37
C GLU A 96 4.38 1.53 16.64
N LEU A 97 5.11 1.89 15.57
CA LEU A 97 6.43 2.47 15.68
C LEU A 97 6.38 3.87 16.32
N ASP A 98 5.41 4.70 15.95
CA ASP A 98 5.20 6.02 16.56
C ASP A 98 4.91 5.88 18.06
N ALA A 99 3.97 5.01 18.45
CA ALA A 99 3.69 4.74 19.86
C ALA A 99 4.94 4.30 20.64
N ALA A 100 5.75 3.40 20.06
CA ALA A 100 7.00 2.95 20.68
C ALA A 100 8.03 4.08 20.84
N VAL A 101 8.13 4.99 19.86
CA VAL A 101 9.00 6.18 19.95
C VAL A 101 8.49 7.17 20.99
N GLN A 102 7.17 7.35 21.14
CA GLN A 102 6.59 8.16 22.20
C GLN A 102 6.94 7.62 23.59
N ASP A 103 6.86 6.30 23.81
CA ASP A 103 7.27 5.69 25.08
C ASP A 103 8.78 5.82 25.33
N PHE A 104 9.60 5.68 24.29
CA PHE A 104 11.05 5.88 24.36
C PHE A 104 11.44 7.34 24.69
N SER A 105 10.63 8.31 24.25
CA SER A 105 10.89 9.75 24.48
C SER A 105 11.03 10.13 25.95
N ARG A 106 10.35 9.41 26.86
CA ARG A 106 10.39 9.66 28.30
C ARG A 106 11.79 9.49 28.89
N ARG A 107 12.59 8.58 28.32
CA ARG A 107 13.96 8.28 28.79
C ARG A 107 15.02 8.93 27.90
N ASN A 108 14.71 9.16 26.63
CA ASN A 108 15.67 9.60 25.62
C ASN A 108 15.08 10.69 24.70
N PRO A 109 14.82 11.91 25.22
CA PRO A 109 14.07 12.94 24.49
C PRO A 109 14.77 13.43 23.22
N PHE A 110 16.11 13.52 23.23
CA PHE A 110 16.87 13.98 22.06
C PHE A 110 16.83 12.98 20.90
N LEU A 111 17.06 11.69 21.17
CA LEU A 111 16.99 10.65 20.15
C LEU A 111 15.55 10.43 19.67
N ALA A 112 14.57 10.48 20.58
CA ALA A 112 13.17 10.38 20.21
C ALA A 112 12.74 11.49 19.26
N LYS A 113 13.22 12.73 19.44
CA LYS A 113 12.95 13.82 18.49
C LYS A 113 13.41 13.49 17.06
N GLN A 114 14.64 12.97 16.91
CA GLN A 114 15.15 12.58 15.59
C GLN A 114 14.31 11.46 14.95
N LEU A 115 13.86 10.50 15.75
CA LEU A 115 13.02 9.40 15.30
C LEU A 115 11.61 9.89 14.93
N SER A 116 11.02 10.79 15.72
CA SER A 116 9.72 11.41 15.44
C SER A 116 9.75 12.24 14.16
N ASP A 117 10.84 12.96 13.88
CA ASP A 117 11.00 13.68 12.61
C ASP A 117 11.03 12.71 11.41
N ALA A 118 11.68 11.55 11.56
CA ALA A 118 11.71 10.51 10.54
C ALA A 118 10.34 9.83 10.36
N ILE A 119 9.63 9.54 11.46
CA ILE A 119 8.26 9.02 11.45
C ILE A 119 7.31 9.99 10.77
N SER A 120 7.42 11.29 11.05
CA SER A 120 6.58 12.32 10.42
C SER A 120 6.72 12.32 8.90
N LYS A 121 7.96 12.18 8.39
CA LYS A 121 8.22 12.01 6.95
C LYS A 121 7.63 10.72 6.39
N LEU A 122 7.68 9.61 7.14
CA LEU A 122 7.03 8.37 6.73
C LEU A 122 5.51 8.51 6.70
N SER A 123 4.90 9.22 7.65
CA SER A 123 3.47 9.49 7.68
C SER A 123 3.04 10.32 6.47
N GLU A 124 3.81 11.35 6.11
CA GLU A 124 3.59 12.12 4.88
C GLU A 124 3.67 11.24 3.62
N MET A 125 4.66 10.35 3.56
CA MET A 125 4.83 9.41 2.44
C MET A 125 3.69 8.39 2.36
N HIS A 126 3.24 7.86 3.51
CA HIS A 126 2.09 6.97 3.61
C HIS A 126 0.83 7.67 3.11
N HIS A 127 0.52 8.86 3.62
CA HIS A 127 -0.62 9.66 3.18
C HIS A 127 -0.57 9.99 1.69
N HIS A 128 0.60 10.36 1.16
CA HIS A 128 0.76 10.57 -0.28
C HIS A 128 0.44 9.30 -1.08
N THR A 129 0.90 8.15 -0.61
CA THR A 129 0.66 6.85 -1.25
C THR A 129 -0.82 6.44 -1.16
N SER A 130 -1.52 6.72 -0.05
CA SER A 130 -2.97 6.53 0.06
C SER A 130 -3.74 7.33 -0.99
N ARG A 131 -3.33 8.58 -1.24
CA ARG A 131 -3.95 9.40 -2.29
C ARG A 131 -3.74 8.82 -3.69
N LEU A 132 -2.59 8.20 -3.96
CA LEU A 132 -2.36 7.49 -5.23
C LEU A 132 -3.30 6.29 -5.36
N ALA A 133 -3.51 5.53 -4.28
CA ALA A 133 -4.46 4.42 -4.25
C ALA A 133 -5.89 4.91 -4.55
N ASP A 134 -6.33 5.99 -3.93
CA ASP A 134 -7.65 6.60 -4.19
C ASP A 134 -7.80 7.04 -5.66
N CYS A 135 -6.79 7.73 -6.20
CA CYS A 135 -6.78 8.15 -7.60
C CYS A 135 -6.86 6.94 -8.55
N ARG A 136 -6.08 5.89 -8.29
CA ARG A 136 -6.09 4.67 -9.10
C ARG A 136 -7.44 3.96 -9.03
N ASN A 137 -8.02 3.84 -7.84
CA ASN A 137 -9.32 3.20 -7.63
C ASN A 137 -10.45 3.99 -8.34
N ASN A 138 -10.43 5.32 -8.27
CA ASN A 138 -11.41 6.15 -8.98
C ASN A 138 -11.32 6.00 -10.51
N TRP A 139 -10.10 5.94 -11.05
CA TRP A 139 -9.90 5.66 -12.47
C TRP A 139 -10.37 4.27 -12.86
N LEU A 140 -10.08 3.28 -12.02
CA LEU A 140 -10.48 1.89 -12.26
C LEU A 140 -12.01 1.74 -12.28
N LYS A 141 -12.72 2.38 -11.35
CA LYS A 141 -14.19 2.42 -11.35
C LYS A 141 -14.75 2.98 -12.66
N LYS A 142 -14.17 4.07 -13.18
CA LYS A 142 -14.57 4.62 -14.49
C LYS A 142 -14.28 3.67 -15.64
N ALA A 143 -13.10 3.05 -15.65
CA ALA A 143 -12.73 2.09 -16.69
C ALA A 143 -13.67 0.88 -16.73
N VAL A 144 -14.09 0.38 -15.56
CA VAL A 144 -15.10 -0.69 -15.45
C VAL A 144 -16.41 -0.25 -16.08
N CYS A 145 -16.95 0.92 -15.71
CA CYS A 145 -18.20 1.40 -16.30
C CYS A 145 -18.15 1.54 -17.82
N TYR A 146 -17.06 2.10 -18.36
CA TYR A 146 -16.90 2.20 -19.82
C TYR A 146 -16.79 0.85 -20.51
N LEU A 147 -16.11 -0.11 -19.88
CA LEU A 147 -16.01 -1.46 -20.41
C LEU A 147 -17.38 -2.16 -20.42
N ASP A 148 -18.17 -1.99 -19.37
CA ASP A 148 -19.54 -2.52 -19.27
C ASP A 148 -20.44 -1.91 -20.36
N GLU A 149 -20.44 -0.58 -20.51
CA GLU A 149 -21.18 0.12 -21.58
C GLU A 149 -20.77 -0.38 -22.98
N TYR A 150 -19.47 -0.51 -23.22
CA TYR A 150 -18.96 -1.04 -24.49
C TYR A 150 -19.43 -2.48 -24.75
N ASN A 151 -19.35 -3.36 -23.74
CA ASN A 151 -19.75 -4.76 -23.86
C ASN A 151 -21.25 -4.90 -24.10
N GLU A 152 -22.09 -4.09 -23.47
CA GLU A 152 -23.54 -4.06 -23.73
C GLU A 152 -23.84 -3.69 -25.19
N MET A 153 -23.15 -2.67 -25.71
CA MET A 153 -23.31 -2.26 -27.10
C MET A 153 -22.81 -3.31 -28.08
N LEU A 154 -21.69 -3.95 -27.77
CA LEU A 154 -21.15 -5.04 -28.58
C LEU A 154 -22.12 -6.22 -28.63
N ASP A 155 -22.64 -6.67 -27.48
CA ASP A 155 -23.63 -7.75 -27.41
C ASP A 155 -24.88 -7.40 -28.23
N PHE A 156 -25.37 -6.17 -28.15
CA PHE A 156 -26.50 -5.71 -28.96
C PHE A 156 -26.20 -5.80 -30.47
N ILE A 157 -25.04 -5.29 -30.90
CA ILE A 157 -24.62 -5.33 -32.31
C ILE A 157 -24.47 -6.78 -32.80
N VAL A 158 -23.86 -7.66 -32.00
CA VAL A 158 -23.67 -9.08 -32.34
C VAL A 158 -25.03 -9.78 -32.51
N ARG A 159 -25.93 -9.67 -31.53
CA ARG A 159 -27.28 -10.26 -31.60
C ARG A 159 -28.06 -9.73 -32.79
N TRP A 160 -27.96 -8.43 -33.07
CA TRP A 160 -28.60 -7.86 -34.24
C TRP A 160 -28.00 -8.39 -35.55
N SER A 161 -26.67 -8.48 -35.65
CA SER A 161 -25.99 -9.00 -36.83
C SER A 161 -26.40 -10.44 -37.14
N GLU A 162 -26.59 -11.26 -36.10
CA GLU A 162 -27.10 -12.62 -36.22
C GLU A 162 -28.54 -12.64 -36.73
N ARG A 163 -29.43 -11.79 -36.20
CA ARG A 163 -30.82 -11.66 -36.68
C ARG A 163 -30.86 -11.22 -38.15
N ALA A 164 -30.09 -10.20 -38.51
CA ALA A 164 -29.99 -9.70 -39.89
C ALA A 164 -29.52 -10.82 -40.84
N ARG A 165 -28.50 -11.58 -40.44
CA ARG A 165 -28.02 -12.75 -41.20
C ARG A 165 -29.11 -13.82 -41.36
N GLY A 166 -29.90 -14.07 -40.32
CA GLY A 166 -31.06 -14.97 -40.39
C GLY A 166 -32.10 -14.51 -41.40
N LEU A 167 -32.46 -13.22 -41.38
CA LEU A 167 -33.42 -12.63 -42.31
C LEU A 167 -32.95 -12.68 -43.76
N VAL A 168 -31.67 -12.39 -44.02
CA VAL A 168 -31.10 -12.46 -45.37
C VAL A 168 -31.06 -13.90 -45.91
N ARG A 169 -30.89 -14.89 -45.03
CA ARG A 169 -30.88 -16.32 -45.41
C ARG A 169 -32.27 -16.96 -45.49
N ALA A 170 -33.31 -16.30 -44.98
CA ALA A 170 -34.66 -16.84 -45.01
C ALA A 170 -35.20 -16.87 -46.45
N ASN A 171 -35.73 -18.02 -46.88
CA ASN A 171 -36.38 -18.13 -48.18
C ASN A 171 -37.67 -17.30 -48.22
N ILE A 172 -37.88 -16.56 -49.30
CA ILE A 172 -39.10 -15.77 -49.51
C ILE A 172 -40.20 -16.71 -50.03
N ILE A 173 -41.32 -16.75 -49.32
CA ILE A 173 -42.49 -17.56 -49.69
C ILE A 173 -43.40 -16.69 -50.56
N TRP A 174 -43.39 -16.96 -51.87
CA TRP A 174 -44.12 -16.16 -52.88
C TRP A 174 -45.58 -16.59 -53.12
N ASN A 175 -46.13 -17.49 -52.29
CA ASN A 175 -47.39 -18.18 -52.59
C ASN A 175 -48.68 -17.46 -52.12
N SER A 176 -48.57 -16.37 -51.35
CA SER A 176 -49.72 -15.60 -50.84
C SER A 176 -49.38 -14.13 -50.67
N SER A 177 -50.32 -13.25 -51.04
CA SER A 177 -50.19 -11.80 -50.86
C SER A 177 -50.07 -11.39 -49.39
N VAL A 178 -50.69 -12.15 -48.47
CA VAL A 178 -50.61 -11.91 -47.02
C VAL A 178 -49.20 -12.19 -46.49
N HIS A 179 -48.60 -13.32 -46.90
CA HIS A 179 -47.21 -13.65 -46.52
C HIS A 179 -46.22 -12.60 -47.04
N LEU A 180 -46.42 -12.09 -48.27
CA LEU A 180 -45.58 -11.03 -48.82
C LEU A 180 -45.74 -9.70 -48.07
N GLN A 181 -46.95 -9.31 -47.69
CA GLN A 181 -47.20 -8.09 -46.90
C GLN A 181 -46.55 -8.16 -45.53
N GLU A 182 -46.68 -9.27 -44.81
CA GLU A 182 -46.03 -9.48 -43.51
C GLU A 182 -44.50 -9.41 -43.63
N GLN A 183 -43.94 -10.00 -44.70
CA GLN A 183 -42.50 -10.04 -44.92
C GLN A 183 -41.92 -8.65 -45.26
N ILE A 184 -42.66 -7.83 -46.03
CA ILE A 184 -42.32 -6.41 -46.29
C ILE A 184 -42.36 -5.60 -45.00
N LEU A 185 -43.36 -5.81 -44.13
CA LEU A 185 -43.51 -5.06 -42.89
C LEU A 185 -42.37 -5.36 -41.90
N ILE A 186 -41.98 -6.63 -41.79
CA ILE A 186 -40.82 -7.07 -41.01
C ILE A 186 -39.53 -6.45 -41.55
N GLN A 187 -39.30 -6.46 -42.86
CA GLN A 187 -38.11 -5.84 -43.45
C GLN A 187 -38.07 -4.32 -43.25
N THR A 188 -39.22 -3.65 -43.34
CA THR A 188 -39.31 -2.18 -43.15
C THR A 188 -38.99 -1.78 -41.70
N LEU A 189 -39.50 -2.53 -40.71
CA LEU A 189 -39.14 -2.34 -39.30
C LEU A 189 -37.65 -2.56 -39.06
N ASN A 190 -37.04 -3.56 -39.69
CA ASN A 190 -35.60 -3.80 -39.59
C ASN A 190 -34.76 -2.67 -40.20
N CYS A 191 -35.20 -2.05 -41.30
CA CYS A 191 -34.54 -0.87 -41.88
C CYS A 191 -34.56 0.35 -40.94
N LEU A 192 -35.63 0.55 -40.17
CA LEU A 192 -35.69 1.61 -39.16
C LEU A 192 -34.70 1.35 -38.02
N VAL A 193 -34.58 0.09 -37.59
CA VAL A 193 -33.59 -0.32 -36.59
C VAL A 193 -32.17 -0.17 -37.13
N PHE A 194 -31.91 -0.49 -38.40
CA PHE A 194 -30.62 -0.27 -39.06
C PHE A 194 -30.18 1.20 -38.98
N ARG A 195 -31.12 2.12 -39.25
CA ARG A 195 -30.89 3.57 -39.19
C ARG A 195 -30.59 4.04 -37.76
N SER A 196 -31.23 3.43 -36.76
CA SER A 196 -30.94 3.68 -35.35
C SER A 196 -29.55 3.19 -34.94
N LEU A 197 -29.16 1.99 -35.39
CA LEU A 197 -27.82 1.41 -35.22
C LEU A 197 -26.73 2.25 -35.86
N THR A 198 -26.93 2.73 -37.09
CA THR A 198 -25.95 3.60 -37.77
C THR A 198 -25.76 4.90 -36.99
N ASN A 199 -26.85 5.49 -36.49
CA ASN A 199 -26.78 6.69 -35.65
C ASN A 199 -26.09 6.43 -34.30
N MET A 200 -26.29 5.26 -33.70
CA MET A 200 -25.64 4.87 -32.45
C MET A 200 -24.13 4.66 -32.63
N ILE A 201 -23.72 3.96 -33.70
CA ILE A 201 -22.31 3.77 -34.06
C ILE A 201 -21.65 5.11 -34.38
N LEU A 202 -22.32 5.97 -35.16
CA LEU A 202 -21.82 7.33 -35.45
C LEU A 202 -21.64 8.17 -34.18
N LYS A 203 -22.56 8.10 -33.21
CA LYS A 203 -22.39 8.80 -31.92
C LYS A 203 -21.17 8.31 -31.15
N LEU A 204 -20.86 7.02 -31.20
CA LEU A 204 -19.66 6.46 -30.56
C LEU A 204 -18.36 6.82 -31.27
N THR A 205 -18.36 6.94 -32.60
CA THR A 205 -17.13 7.25 -33.37
C THR A 205 -16.69 8.72 -33.19
N PHE A 206 -17.60 9.59 -32.72
CA PHE A 206 -17.36 11.04 -32.59
C PHE A 206 -17.39 11.55 -31.13
N LEU A 207 -17.35 10.64 -30.14
CA LEU A 207 -17.11 10.92 -28.72
C LEU A 207 -15.68 10.51 -28.35
#